data_AF-A0AA86MQ28-F1
#
_entry.id   AF-A0AA86MQ28-F1
#
_cell.length_a   1.000
_cell.length_b   1.000
_cell.length_c   1.000
_cell.angle_alpha   90.00
_cell.angle_beta   90.00
_cell.angle_gamma   90.00
#
_symmetry.space_group_name_H-M   'P 1'
#
loop_
_entity.id
_entity.type
_entity.pdbx_description
1 polymer ?
#
loop_
_entity_poly.entity_id
_entity_poly.type
_entity_poly.pdbx_seq_one_letter_code
_entity_poly.pdbx_strand_id
1 'polypeptide(L)' 'MLKGTMEVLQDNNSKEMIWQEGDTMYYSKGAIDPDYCVLKFTAESGRFYSNFKSEDLDC' A
#
# COMPACT_ATOMS: atom_id res chain seq x y z
N MET A 1 0.82 11.78 9.06
CA MET A 1 2.01 10.97 8.78
C MET A 1 1.87 9.65 9.49
N LEU A 2 1.84 8.54 8.76
CA LEU A 2 1.83 7.21 9.35
C LEU A 2 3.26 6.67 9.41
N LYS A 3 3.56 5.89 10.45
CA LYS A 3 4.81 5.14 10.60
C LYS A 3 4.46 3.69 10.92
N GLY A 4 5.30 2.79 10.45
CA GLY A 4 5.12 1.36 10.69
C GLY A 4 5.96 0.56 9.71
N THR A 5 5.54 -0.66 9.43
CA THR A 5 6.30 -1.64 8.65
C THR A 5 5.80 -1.76 7.22
N MET A 6 6.71 -2.13 6.33
CA MET A 6 6.43 -2.42 4.92
C MET A 6 6.84 -3.86 4.60
N GLU A 7 5.98 -4.55 3.89
CA GLU A 7 6.19 -5.93 3.44
C GLU A 7 5.88 -6.05 1.94
N VAL A 8 6.65 -6.84 1.21
CA VAL A 8 6.35 -7.21 -0.18
C VAL A 8 5.48 -8.47 -0.15
N LEU A 9 4.27 -8.39 -0.72
CA LEU A 9 3.39 -9.54 -0.88
C LEU A 9 3.69 -10.21 -2.22
N GLN A 10 4.23 -11.43 -2.16
CA GLN A 10 4.64 -12.19 -3.35
C GLN A 10 3.54 -13.14 -3.87
N ASP A 11 2.52 -13.42 -3.07
CA ASP A 11 1.47 -14.38 -3.43
C ASP A 11 0.47 -13.80 -4.43
N ASN A 12 0.03 -14.64 -5.37
CA ASN A 12 -0.91 -14.22 -6.42
C ASN A 12 -2.27 -13.79 -5.86
N ASN A 13 -2.72 -14.36 -4.74
CA ASN A 13 -4.02 -14.00 -4.17
C ASN A 13 -4.04 -12.53 -3.75
N SER A 14 -2.98 -12.05 -3.09
CA SER A 14 -2.84 -10.64 -2.72
C SER A 14 -2.73 -9.73 -3.95
N LYS A 15 -2.02 -10.17 -5.00
CA LYS A 15 -1.90 -9.43 -6.26
C LYS A 15 -3.24 -9.27 -6.98
N GLU A 16 -4.02 -10.35 -7.05
CA GLU A 16 -5.34 -10.34 -7.70
C GLU A 16 -6.39 -9.59 -6.87
N MET A 17 -6.32 -9.66 -5.54
CA MET A 17 -7.31 -9.05 -4.63
C MET A 17 -7.40 -7.53 -4.79
N ILE A 18 -6.28 -6.85 -5.04
CA ILE A 18 -6.24 -5.38 -5.10
C ILE A 18 -6.14 -4.83 -6.52
N TRP A 19 -6.10 -5.71 -7.54
CA TRP A 19 -6.01 -5.32 -8.94
C TRP A 19 -7.26 -4.52 -9.38
N GLN A 20 -7.05 -3.41 -10.08
CA GLN A 20 -8.14 -2.50 -10.50
C GLN A 20 -8.17 -2.29 -12.02
N GLU A 21 -9.34 -1.87 -12.52
CA GLU A 21 -9.46 -1.36 -13.88
C GLU A 21 -8.59 -0.10 -14.05
N GLY A 22 -7.59 -0.18 -14.94
CA GLY A 22 -6.60 0.87 -15.15
C GLY A 22 -5.16 0.41 -14.88
N ASP A 23 -4.96 -0.59 -14.04
CA ASP A 23 -3.61 -1.12 -13.73
C ASP A 23 -2.93 -1.73 -14.97
N THR A 24 -3.72 -2.26 -15.91
CA THR A 24 -3.23 -2.79 -17.20
C THR A 24 -2.47 -1.74 -18.03
N MET A 25 -2.72 -0.44 -17.81
CA MET A 25 -1.94 0.63 -18.47
C MET A 25 -0.45 0.60 -18.06
N TYR A 26 -0.17 0.22 -16.82
CA TYR A 26 1.19 0.15 -16.27
C TYR A 26 1.76 -1.27 -16.34
N TYR A 27 0.91 -2.28 -16.19
CA TYR A 27 1.29 -3.69 -16.11
C TYR A 27 0.52 -4.47 -17.19
N SER A 28 1.03 -4.39 -18.42
CA SER A 28 0.36 -4.92 -19.62
C SER A 28 0.04 -6.42 -19.58
N LYS A 29 0.74 -7.20 -18.73
CA LYS A 29 0.51 -8.64 -18.56
C LYS A 29 -0.46 -8.97 -17.42
N GLY A 30 -1.14 -7.97 -16.84
CA GLY A 30 -2.10 -8.16 -15.76
C GLY A 30 -1.43 -8.41 -14.40
N ALA A 31 -2.17 -9.00 -13.46
CA ALA A 31 -1.68 -9.29 -12.10
C ALA A 31 -0.49 -10.27 -12.04
N ILE A 32 -0.18 -10.96 -13.14
CA ILE A 32 0.98 -11.85 -13.28
C ILE A 32 2.21 -11.16 -13.89
N ASP A 33 2.13 -9.86 -14.20
CA ASP A 33 3.26 -9.12 -14.74
C ASP A 33 4.46 -9.20 -13.77
N PRO A 34 5.67 -9.59 -14.22
CA PRO A 34 6.84 -9.68 -13.35
C PRO A 34 7.21 -8.35 -12.70
N ASP A 35 6.83 -7.23 -13.33
CA ASP A 35 7.10 -5.90 -12.81
C ASP A 35 5.99 -5.42 -11.83
N TYR A 36 4.89 -6.18 -11.69
CA TYR A 36 3.83 -5.88 -10.72
C TYR A 36 4.17 -6.41 -9.32
N CYS A 37 4.39 -5.48 -8.39
CA CYS A 37 4.72 -5.72 -7.00
C CYS A 37 3.67 -5.10 -6.08
N VAL A 38 3.15 -5.88 -5.12
CA VAL A 38 2.21 -5.41 -4.10
C VAL A 38 2.93 -5.20 -2.77
N LEU A 39 2.67 -4.04 -2.16
CA LEU A 39 3.22 -3.67 -0.86
C LEU A 39 2.10 -3.60 0.18
N LYS A 40 2.35 -4.19 1.33
CA LYS A 40 1.49 -4.09 2.51
C LYS A 40 2.17 -3.18 3.53
N PHE A 41 1.55 -2.04 3.77
CA PHE A 41 1.91 -1.14 4.86
C PHE A 41 1.07 -1.46 6.10
N THR A 42 1.71 -1.67 7.24
CA THR A 42 1.03 -1.82 8.53
C THR A 42 1.39 -0.61 9.39
N ALA A 43 0.41 0.26 9.65
CA ALA A 43 0.61 1.42 10.51
C ALA A 43 0.71 0.99 11.98
N GLU A 44 1.71 1.52 12.67
CA GLU A 44 1.97 1.31 14.11
C GLU A 44 1.80 2.61 14.90
N SER A 45 1.95 3.76 14.24
CA SER A 45 1.63 5.07 14.80
C SER A 45 1.27 6.07 13.71
N GLY A 46 0.59 7.13 14.11
CA GLY A 46 0.18 8.23 13.25
C GLY A 46 0.49 9.59 13.88
N ARG A 47 0.62 10.60 13.02
CA ARG A 47 0.62 12.00 13.41
C ARG A 47 -0.37 12.74 12.53
N PHE A 48 -1.41 13.29 13.14
CA PHE A 48 -2.39 14.13 12.48
C PHE A 48 -1.92 15.58 12.49
N TYR A 49 -2.16 16.32 11.41
CA TYR A 49 -1.77 17.73 11.27
C TYR A 49 -2.98 18.55 10.86
N SER A 50 -3.35 19.54 11.66
CA SER A 50 -4.49 20.43 11.40
C SER A 50 -4.36 21.72 12.21
N ASN A 51 -4.90 22.83 11.69
CA ASN A 51 -4.95 24.13 12.39
C ASN A 51 -3.60 24.57 12.99
N PHE A 52 -2.52 24.40 12.22
CA PHE A 52 -1.13 24.67 12.67
C PHE A 52 -0.71 23.91 13.94
N LYS A 53 -1.32 22.75 14.20
CA LYS A 53 -1.02 21.85 15.32
C LYS A 53 -0.83 20.41 14.80
N SER A 54 -0.21 19.58 15.63
CA SER A 54 -0.12 18.14 15.38
C SER A 54 -0.41 17.33 16.63
N GLU A 55 -1.05 16.17 16.42
CA GLU A 55 -1.41 15.21 17.48
C GLU A 55 -0.86 13.84 17.10
N ASP A 56 -0.22 13.16 18.05
CA ASP A 56 0.28 11.79 17.88
C ASP A 56 -0.85 10.79 18.20
N LEU A 57 -0.93 9.72 17.40
CA LEU A 57 -1.92 8.64 17.49
C LEU A 57 -1.17 7.31 17.63
N ASP A 58 -1.46 6.56 18.68
CA ASP A 58 -0.94 5.21 18.88
C ASP A 58 -1.95 4.19 18.31
N CYS A 59 -1.47 3.16 17.61
CA CYS A 59 -2.29 2.12 16.96
C CYS A 59 -2.31 0.81 17.76
#